data_AF-A0A8S2FKZ6-F1
#
_entry.id   AF-A0A8S2FKZ6-F1
#
_cell.length_a   1.000
_cell.length_b   1.000
_cell.length_c   1.000
_cell.angle_alpha   90.00
_cell.angle_beta   90.00
_cell.angle_gamma   90.00
#
_symmetry.space_group_name_H-M   'P 1'
#
loop_
_entity.id
_entity.type
_entity.pdbx_description
1 polymer ?
#
loop_
_entity_poly.entity_id
_entity_poly.type
_entity_poly.pdbx_seq_one_letter_code
_entity_poly.pdbx_strand_id
1 'polypeptide(L)'
;MSGICKYHLNAFLQICVETNRFTLPQFCKGLNEFPYSGSESLSKPSMNITIEDLKNWASGFPLDAMQMYYLFMNLPYILRKLLKNSQIPAYEAILLLVDIVNLTWSSEADDQTVLELQESIIKHNKLYKHLYPANIKPKFHFLLHFPRQMKLFGPLRYLTTLTSERKHQYTKGIKMRCFENPALTVTKRLPAWECVKDHNDDGTLACNLFKHNTIFSQSQPLSDDLRLNIDQWKLPDLPTHVASSIQFIQFCIQSEQLFVYLTTI
;
A
#
# COMPACT_ATOMS: atom_id res chain seq x y z
N MET A 1 0.29 4.56 5.88
CA MET A 1 1.63 5.08 5.54
C MET A 1 1.62 6.43 4.84
N SER A 2 1.15 6.52 3.59
CA SER A 2 1.31 7.70 2.71
C SER A 2 0.84 9.03 3.33
N GLY A 3 -0.22 9.01 4.14
CA GLY A 3 -0.71 10.21 4.82
C GLY A 3 0.27 10.80 5.85
N ILE A 4 1.05 9.97 6.54
CA ILE A 4 2.02 10.42 7.56
C ILE A 4 3.24 11.03 6.88
N CYS A 5 3.74 10.34 5.85
CA CYS A 5 4.79 10.81 4.95
C CYS A 5 4.48 12.21 4.41
N LYS A 6 3.24 12.46 3.97
CA LYS A 6 2.79 13.78 3.50
C LYS A 6 2.95 14.88 4.56
N TYR A 7 2.47 14.64 5.79
CA TYR A 7 2.58 15.65 6.86
C TYR A 7 4.04 15.86 7.28
N HIS A 8 4.81 14.78 7.39
CA HIS A 8 6.20 14.86 7.81
C HIS A 8 7.07 15.59 6.77
N LEU A 9 6.86 15.32 5.48
CA LEU A 9 7.58 16.00 4.41
C LEU A 9 7.24 17.49 4.38
N ASN A 10 5.98 17.88 4.52
CA ASN A 10 5.61 19.29 4.56
C ASN A 10 6.31 20.01 5.72
N ALA A 11 6.19 19.45 6.94
CA ALA A 11 6.78 20.06 8.13
C ALA A 11 8.32 20.12 8.04
N PHE A 12 8.96 19.09 7.47
CA PHE A 12 10.40 19.09 7.19
C PHE A 12 10.80 20.21 6.21
N LEU A 13 10.09 20.35 5.09
CA LEU A 13 10.39 21.38 4.09
C LEU A 13 10.21 22.79 4.64
N GLN A 14 9.18 23.03 5.46
CA GLN A 14 8.97 24.32 6.14
C GLN A 14 10.18 24.69 7.01
N ILE A 15 10.63 23.78 7.89
CA ILE A 15 11.80 24.02 8.74
C ILE A 15 13.05 24.29 7.90
N CYS A 16 13.29 23.53 6.83
CA CYS A 16 14.48 23.70 6.00
C CYS A 16 14.50 25.04 5.24
N VAL A 17 13.33 25.53 4.80
CA VAL A 17 13.20 26.84 4.15
C VAL A 17 13.38 27.96 5.17
N GLU A 18 12.74 27.87 6.34
CA GLU A 18 12.84 28.87 7.40
C GLU A 18 14.27 29.00 7.95
N THR A 19 14.98 27.87 8.08
CA THR A 19 16.38 27.84 8.52
C THR A 19 17.39 28.06 7.38
N ASN A 20 16.92 28.43 6.18
CA ASN A 20 17.73 28.72 4.99
C ASN A 20 18.75 27.62 4.63
N ARG A 21 18.39 26.34 4.79
CA ARG A 21 19.29 25.20 4.48
C ARG A 21 19.38 24.90 3.00
N PHE A 22 18.24 24.94 2.31
CA PHE A 22 18.13 24.83 0.86
C PHE A 22 16.85 25.53 0.39
N THR A 23 16.77 25.86 -0.89
CA THR A 23 15.57 26.44 -1.48
C THR A 23 14.66 25.36 -2.07
N LEU A 24 13.34 25.59 -2.11
CA LEU A 24 12.40 24.63 -2.70
C LEU A 24 12.71 24.28 -4.17
N PRO A 25 13.13 25.23 -5.03
CA PRO A 25 13.57 24.88 -6.38
C PRO A 25 14.78 23.95 -6.41
N GLN A 26 15.74 24.09 -5.48
CA GLN A 26 16.86 23.16 -5.37
C GLN A 26 16.40 21.75 -4.98
N PHE A 27 15.44 21.64 -4.07
CA PHE A 27 14.84 20.37 -3.71
C PHE A 27 14.08 19.72 -4.87
N CYS A 28 13.21 20.48 -5.55
CA CYS A 28 12.45 20.00 -6.71
C CYS A 28 13.39 19.60 -7.86
N LYS A 29 14.47 20.36 -8.10
CA LYS A 29 15.51 20.01 -9.06
C LYS A 29 16.19 18.69 -8.68
N GLY A 30 16.61 18.54 -7.42
CA GLY A 30 17.22 17.31 -6.92
C GLY A 30 16.31 16.09 -7.04
N LEU A 31 15.01 16.28 -6.80
CA LEU A 31 13.98 15.25 -6.98
C LEU A 31 13.85 14.82 -8.44
N ASN A 32 13.78 15.78 -9.37
CA ASN A 32 13.59 15.51 -10.79
C ASN A 32 14.82 14.93 -11.48
N GLU A 33 16.03 15.30 -11.03
CA GLU A 33 17.31 14.81 -11.54
C GLU A 33 17.73 13.46 -10.95
N PHE A 34 17.06 12.98 -9.90
CA PHE A 34 17.41 11.71 -9.28
C PHE A 34 17.22 10.54 -10.28
N PRO A 35 18.20 9.62 -10.41
CA PRO A 35 18.15 8.53 -11.38
C PRO A 35 17.28 7.36 -10.88
N TYR A 36 15.96 7.50 -11.01
CA TYR A 36 15.02 6.41 -10.73
C TYR A 36 15.16 5.29 -11.78
N SER A 37 15.07 4.03 -11.35
CA SER A 37 15.22 2.86 -12.24
C SER A 37 14.08 1.86 -12.06
N GLY A 38 13.91 0.93 -13.02
CA GLY A 38 12.93 -0.14 -12.94
C GLY A 38 11.49 0.34 -12.72
N SER A 39 10.77 -0.27 -11.77
CA SER A 39 9.39 0.09 -11.42
C SER A 39 9.23 1.50 -10.86
N GLU A 40 10.31 2.11 -10.34
CA GLU A 40 10.26 3.48 -9.80
C GLU A 40 10.09 4.52 -10.91
N SER A 41 10.59 4.21 -12.12
CA SER A 41 10.49 5.11 -13.27
C SER A 41 9.04 5.32 -13.74
N LEU A 42 8.19 4.30 -13.60
CA LEU A 42 6.77 4.34 -13.95
C LEU A 42 5.96 5.23 -12.99
N SER A 43 6.41 5.32 -11.74
CA SER A 43 5.80 6.11 -10.67
C SER A 43 6.81 7.12 -10.12
N LYS A 44 7.53 7.78 -11.03
CA LYS A 44 8.51 8.80 -10.67
C LYS A 44 7.82 9.89 -9.85
N PRO A 45 8.31 10.21 -8.64
CA PRO A 45 7.82 11.36 -7.92
C PRO A 45 8.37 12.61 -8.59
N SER A 46 7.56 13.23 -9.45
CA SER A 46 7.84 14.57 -9.97
C SER A 46 6.96 15.57 -9.22
N MET A 47 7.59 16.66 -8.77
CA MET A 47 6.88 17.68 -8.03
C MET A 47 7.50 19.04 -8.31
N ASN A 48 6.63 20.04 -8.42
CA ASN A 48 7.01 21.43 -8.42
C ASN A 48 6.23 22.11 -7.29
N ILE A 49 6.91 22.32 -6.15
CA ILE A 49 6.29 22.88 -4.94
C ILE A 49 6.57 24.38 -4.89
N THR A 50 5.51 25.17 -4.73
CA THR A 50 5.64 26.59 -4.40
C THR A 50 5.56 26.82 -2.89
N ILE A 51 6.06 27.98 -2.43
CA ILE A 51 5.98 28.35 -1.00
C ILE A 51 4.53 28.46 -0.54
N GLU A 52 3.62 28.86 -1.44
CA GLU A 52 2.18 28.97 -1.18
C GLU A 52 1.55 27.61 -0.92
N ASP A 53 1.96 26.57 -1.66
CA ASP A 53 1.50 25.19 -1.47
C ASP A 53 1.87 24.64 -0.08
N LEU A 54 3.04 25.02 0.45
CA LEU A 54 3.45 24.61 1.80
C LEU A 54 2.61 25.28 2.89
N LYS A 55 2.19 26.54 2.68
CA LYS A 55 1.37 27.30 3.64
C LYS A 55 -0.09 26.88 3.59
N ASN A 56 -0.64 26.69 2.38
CA ASN A 56 -2.04 26.34 2.14
C ASN A 56 -2.24 24.83 2.01
N TRP A 57 -1.70 24.06 2.96
CA TRP A 57 -1.59 22.60 2.94
C TRP A 57 -2.92 21.80 2.92
N ALA A 58 -4.07 22.44 2.71
CA ALA A 58 -5.37 21.78 2.69
C ALA A 58 -5.50 20.72 1.58
N SER A 59 -4.84 20.91 0.43
CA SER A 59 -4.89 20.02 -0.74
C SER A 59 -3.89 18.85 -0.69
N GLY A 60 -2.82 18.95 0.10
CA GLY A 60 -1.75 17.96 0.22
C GLY A 60 -0.86 17.81 -1.02
N PHE A 61 0.24 17.04 -0.91
CA PHE A 61 1.15 16.80 -2.04
C PHE A 61 0.38 16.12 -3.20
N PRO A 62 0.56 16.57 -4.45
CA PRO A 62 -0.04 15.98 -5.66
C PRO A 62 0.68 14.67 -6.07
N LEU A 63 1.07 13.87 -5.07
CA LEU A 63 1.64 12.55 -5.27
C LEU A 63 0.63 11.49 -4.86
N ASP A 64 0.56 10.46 -5.67
CA ASP A 64 -0.09 9.21 -5.31
C ASP A 64 0.67 8.49 -4.18
N ALA A 65 0.10 7.40 -3.69
CA ALA A 65 0.69 6.67 -2.57
C ALA A 65 2.02 5.98 -2.90
N MET A 66 2.21 5.50 -4.13
CA MET A 66 3.44 4.84 -4.58
C MET A 66 4.54 5.86 -4.91
N GLN A 67 4.22 6.95 -5.58
CA GLN A 67 5.12 8.09 -5.76
C GLN A 67 5.63 8.61 -4.41
N MET A 68 4.76 8.72 -3.41
CA MET A 68 5.15 9.09 -2.05
C MET A 68 6.08 8.05 -1.42
N TYR A 69 5.84 6.77 -1.63
CA TYR A 69 6.72 5.69 -1.16
C TYR A 69 8.11 5.81 -1.78
N TYR A 70 8.21 5.84 -3.12
CA TYR A 70 9.49 5.96 -3.82
C TYR A 70 10.23 7.25 -3.51
N LEU A 71 9.49 8.34 -3.28
CA LEU A 71 10.06 9.57 -2.78
C LEU A 71 10.75 9.31 -1.44
N PHE A 72 10.05 8.76 -0.44
CA PHE A 72 10.62 8.54 0.89
C PHE A 72 11.80 7.56 0.90
N MET A 73 11.78 6.51 0.06
CA MET A 73 12.91 5.59 -0.06
C MET A 73 14.16 6.28 -0.61
N ASN A 74 13.98 7.21 -1.55
CA ASN A 74 15.08 7.93 -2.19
C ASN A 74 15.43 9.26 -1.51
N LEU A 75 14.55 9.77 -0.63
CA LEU A 75 14.66 11.05 0.03
C LEU A 75 15.95 11.22 0.84
N PRO A 76 16.43 10.22 1.62
CA PRO A 76 17.69 10.33 2.35
C PRO A 76 18.88 10.66 1.44
N TYR A 77 18.94 10.06 0.24
CA TYR A 77 20.02 10.27 -0.72
C TYR A 77 19.94 11.65 -1.36
N ILE A 78 18.74 12.09 -1.74
CA ILE A 78 18.50 13.43 -2.30
C ILE A 78 18.89 14.51 -1.27
N LEU A 79 18.42 14.36 -0.03
CA LEU A 79 18.69 15.31 1.05
C LEU A 79 20.16 15.33 1.45
N ARG A 80 20.86 14.19 1.44
CA ARG A 80 22.30 14.14 1.75
C ARG A 80 23.11 15.05 0.82
N LYS A 81 22.78 15.09 -0.47
CA LYS A 81 23.43 15.98 -1.47
C LYS A 81 23.14 17.46 -1.19
N LEU A 82 21.91 17.78 -0.75
CA LEU A 82 21.47 19.15 -0.50
C LEU A 82 21.97 19.71 0.84
N LEU A 83 21.96 18.90 1.90
CA LEU A 83 22.27 19.32 3.26
C LEU A 83 23.77 19.40 3.57
N LYS A 84 24.65 18.93 2.68
CA LYS A 84 26.13 19.02 2.80
C LYS A 84 26.66 18.68 4.20
N ASN A 85 26.18 17.59 4.81
CA ASN A 85 26.54 17.12 6.16
C ASN A 85 26.03 17.96 7.35
N SER A 86 25.12 18.91 7.15
CA SER A 86 24.43 19.54 8.29
C SER A 86 23.52 18.53 8.98
N GLN A 87 23.85 18.20 10.24
CA GLN A 87 22.99 17.38 11.08
C GLN A 87 21.85 18.26 11.61
N ILE A 88 20.64 17.96 11.16
CA ILE A 88 19.42 18.58 11.65
C ILE A 88 18.54 17.48 12.25
N PRO A 89 17.99 17.66 13.46
CA PRO A 89 17.08 16.68 14.07
C PRO A 89 15.87 16.32 13.18
N ALA A 90 15.41 17.27 12.35
CA ALA A 90 14.35 17.02 11.37
C ALA A 90 14.73 15.98 10.30
N TYR A 91 16.02 15.87 9.96
CA TYR A 91 16.51 14.83 9.05
C TYR A 91 16.53 13.46 9.73
N GLU A 92 16.92 13.39 11.01
CA GLU A 92 16.84 12.15 11.79
C GLU A 92 15.39 11.63 11.88
N ALA A 93 14.43 12.52 12.06
CA ALA A 93 13.01 12.15 12.04
C ALA A 93 12.57 11.56 10.69
N ILE A 94 13.08 12.08 9.56
CA ILE A 94 12.86 11.50 8.23
C ILE A 94 13.48 10.10 8.12
N LEU A 95 14.71 9.90 8.60
CA LEU A 95 15.38 8.59 8.57
C LEU A 95 14.60 7.55 9.38
N LEU A 96 14.18 7.89 10.60
CA LEU A 96 13.34 7.01 11.42
C LEU A 96 12.02 6.67 10.71
N LEU A 97 11.41 7.62 10.00
CA LEU A 97 10.19 7.34 9.24
C LEU A 97 10.47 6.40 8.06
N VAL A 98 11.62 6.53 7.39
CA VAL A 98 12.05 5.60 6.33
C VAL A 98 12.26 4.20 6.89
N ASP A 99 12.88 4.06 8.06
CA ASP A 99 13.06 2.77 8.72
C ASP A 99 11.72 2.11 9.07
N ILE A 100 10.77 2.88 9.62
CA ILE A 100 9.40 2.41 9.86
C ILE A 100 8.76 1.94 8.54
N VAL A 101 8.95 2.67 7.43
CA VAL A 101 8.45 2.25 6.12
C VAL A 101 9.07 0.93 5.68
N ASN A 102 10.39 0.80 5.74
CA ASN A 102 11.08 -0.43 5.36
C ASN A 102 10.59 -1.63 6.18
N LEU A 103 10.49 -1.49 7.49
CA LEU A 103 9.99 -2.54 8.38
C LEU A 103 8.55 -2.93 8.04
N THR A 104 7.67 -1.97 7.79
CA THR A 104 6.28 -2.27 7.39
C THR A 104 6.16 -2.87 5.99
N TRP A 105 7.13 -2.62 5.11
CA TRP A 105 7.15 -3.13 3.73
C TRP A 105 7.96 -4.42 3.57
N SER A 106 8.54 -4.93 4.65
CA SER A 106 9.21 -6.22 4.65
C SER A 106 8.26 -7.33 4.18
N SER A 107 8.80 -8.28 3.42
CA SER A 107 8.07 -9.49 3.00
C SER A 107 7.98 -10.52 4.11
N GLU A 108 8.84 -10.42 5.12
CA GLU A 108 8.93 -11.34 6.24
C GLU A 108 8.91 -10.54 7.55
N ALA A 109 8.32 -11.12 8.59
CA ALA A 109 8.21 -10.50 9.89
C ALA A 109 8.45 -11.54 10.97
N ASP A 110 9.48 -11.33 11.77
CA ASP A 110 9.78 -12.09 12.98
C ASP A 110 9.58 -11.21 14.22
N ASP A 111 9.70 -11.80 15.42
CA ASP A 111 9.52 -11.07 16.69
C ASP A 111 10.53 -9.92 16.84
N GLN A 112 11.74 -10.06 16.27
CA GLN A 112 12.75 -9.02 16.26
C GLN A 112 12.33 -7.82 15.42
N THR A 113 11.81 -8.05 14.20
CA THR A 113 11.25 -6.99 13.33
C THR A 113 10.10 -6.27 14.02
N VAL A 114 9.25 -6.98 14.78
CA VAL A 114 8.15 -6.38 15.56
C VAL A 114 8.68 -5.45 16.64
N LEU A 115 9.71 -5.87 17.37
CA LEU A 115 10.34 -5.07 18.41
C LEU A 115 11.01 -3.82 17.82
N GLU A 116 11.78 -3.97 16.74
CA GLU A 116 12.43 -2.86 16.04
C GLU A 116 11.42 -1.84 15.51
N LEU A 117 10.30 -2.31 14.97
CA LEU A 117 9.21 -1.46 14.52
C LEU A 117 8.61 -0.66 15.68
N GLN A 118 8.35 -1.31 16.81
CA GLN A 118 7.80 -0.64 17.99
C GLN A 118 8.74 0.44 18.53
N GLU A 119 10.03 0.14 18.65
CA GLU A 119 11.02 1.10 19.11
C GLU A 119 11.15 2.29 18.16
N SER A 120 11.23 2.02 16.85
CA SER A 120 11.37 3.05 15.82
C SER A 120 10.17 3.99 15.82
N ILE A 121 8.95 3.47 15.96
CA ILE A 121 7.73 4.28 16.05
C ILE A 121 7.72 5.17 17.30
N ILE A 122 8.14 4.64 18.46
CA ILE A 122 8.18 5.43 19.70
C ILE A 122 9.23 6.54 19.59
N LYS A 123 10.43 6.23 19.10
CA LYS A 123 11.51 7.21 18.89
C LYS A 123 11.06 8.30 17.92
N HIS A 124 10.52 7.90 16.76
CA HIS A 124 9.99 8.81 15.75
C HIS A 124 8.89 9.72 16.30
N ASN A 125 7.86 9.18 16.97
CA ASN A 125 6.74 9.99 17.44
C ASN A 125 7.15 10.97 18.54
N LYS A 126 8.10 10.61 19.42
CA LYS A 126 8.68 11.53 20.41
C LYS A 126 9.43 12.67 19.74
N LEU A 127 10.30 12.35 18.76
CA LEU A 127 11.06 13.35 18.02
C LEU A 127 10.15 14.26 17.19
N TYR A 128 9.16 13.70 16.51
CA TYR A 128 8.16 14.44 15.75
C TYR A 128 7.41 15.45 16.63
N LYS A 129 6.94 15.02 17.81
CA LYS A 129 6.25 15.91 18.76
C LYS A 129 7.15 17.03 19.28
N HIS A 130 8.44 16.76 19.44
CA HIS A 130 9.40 17.75 19.89
C HIS A 130 9.71 18.80 18.81
N LEU A 131 9.85 18.36 17.55
CA LEU A 131 10.22 19.22 16.43
C LEU A 131 9.07 20.04 15.86
N TYR A 132 7.86 19.48 15.89
CA TYR A 132 6.69 20.10 15.29
C TYR A 132 5.68 20.40 16.40
N PRO A 133 5.47 21.69 16.76
CA PRO A 133 4.51 22.10 17.79
C PRO A 133 3.06 22.02 17.28
N ALA A 134 2.69 20.92 16.65
CA ALA A 134 1.38 20.65 16.09
C ALA A 134 0.72 19.45 16.77
N ASN A 135 -0.60 19.47 16.85
CA ASN A 135 -1.36 18.35 17.38
C ASN A 135 -1.12 17.09 16.54
N ILE A 136 -0.72 16.01 17.22
CA ILE A 136 -0.51 14.70 16.62
C ILE A 136 -1.82 14.25 15.96
N LYS A 137 -1.81 14.08 14.63
CA LYS A 137 -2.99 13.64 13.89
C LYS A 137 -3.30 12.17 14.22
N PRO A 138 -4.57 11.72 14.13
CA PRO A 138 -4.95 10.33 14.39
C PRO A 138 -4.12 9.29 13.61
N LYS A 139 -3.63 9.64 12.42
CA LYS A 139 -2.75 8.77 11.62
C LYS A 139 -1.48 8.32 12.35
N PHE A 140 -0.88 9.20 13.15
CA PHE A 140 0.30 8.84 13.96
C PHE A 140 -0.05 7.92 15.13
N HIS A 141 -1.26 8.04 15.69
CA HIS A 141 -1.75 7.09 16.69
C HIS A 141 -1.95 5.69 16.08
N PHE A 142 -2.44 5.60 14.84
CA PHE A 142 -2.58 4.31 14.18
C PHE A 142 -1.26 3.56 13.99
N LEU A 143 -0.12 4.26 13.85
CA LEU A 143 1.19 3.59 13.82
C LEU A 143 1.47 2.78 15.09
N LEU A 144 1.00 3.23 16.26
CA LEU A 144 1.24 2.52 17.53
C LEU A 144 0.62 1.11 17.53
N HIS A 145 -0.37 0.87 16.68
CA HIS A 145 -1.01 -0.45 16.55
C HIS A 145 -0.31 -1.36 15.54
N PHE A 146 0.64 -0.85 14.74
CA PHE A 146 1.31 -1.62 13.69
C PHE A 146 2.12 -2.80 14.22
N PRO A 147 2.89 -2.69 15.33
CA PRO A 147 3.59 -3.83 15.89
C PRO A 147 2.65 -4.97 16.28
N ARG A 148 1.52 -4.63 16.93
CA ARG A 148 0.48 -5.61 17.29
C ARG A 148 -0.15 -6.24 16.06
N GLN A 149 -0.47 -5.45 15.05
CA GLN A 149 -1.03 -5.94 13.79
C GLN A 149 -0.05 -6.88 13.08
N MET A 150 1.24 -6.53 13.05
CA MET A 150 2.27 -7.34 12.43
C MET A 150 2.45 -8.69 13.15
N LYS A 151 2.36 -8.69 14.48
CA LYS A 151 2.40 -9.91 15.29
C LYS A 151 1.20 -10.83 15.05
N LEU A 152 0.01 -10.27 14.83
CA LEU A 152 -1.23 -11.04 14.66
C LEU A 152 -1.44 -11.56 13.24
N PHE A 153 -1.06 -10.77 12.25
CA PHE A 153 -1.41 -11.01 10.84
C PHE A 153 -0.18 -11.24 9.95
N GLY A 154 1.03 -11.18 10.51
CA GLY A 154 2.26 -11.27 9.75
C GLY A 154 2.64 -9.96 9.05
N PRO A 155 3.43 -10.04 7.96
CA PRO A 155 4.01 -8.87 7.31
C PRO A 155 2.95 -7.86 6.81
N LEU A 156 3.08 -6.59 7.25
CA LEU A 156 2.05 -5.57 7.04
C LEU A 156 1.85 -5.19 5.56
N ARG A 157 2.85 -5.43 4.70
CA ARG A 157 2.76 -5.18 3.25
C ARG A 157 1.55 -5.87 2.61
N TYR A 158 1.21 -7.07 3.08
CA TYR A 158 0.09 -7.85 2.54
C TYR A 158 -1.28 -7.35 3.00
N LEU A 159 -1.32 -6.51 4.05
CA LEU A 159 -2.54 -5.88 4.57
C LEU A 159 -2.81 -4.52 3.92
N THR A 160 -1.98 -4.10 2.96
CA THR A 160 -2.10 -2.79 2.33
C THR A 160 -3.28 -2.75 1.35
N THR A 161 -3.99 -1.63 1.31
CA THR A 161 -5.10 -1.43 0.36
C THR A 161 -4.65 -0.99 -1.02
N LEU A 162 -3.34 -0.87 -1.27
CA LEU A 162 -2.78 -0.39 -2.54
C LEU A 162 -3.12 -1.31 -3.71
N THR A 163 -3.11 -2.62 -3.47
CA THR A 163 -3.48 -3.63 -4.47
C THR A 163 -4.95 -3.49 -4.86
N SER A 164 -5.84 -3.38 -3.87
CA SER A 164 -7.28 -3.18 -4.07
C SER A 164 -7.59 -1.86 -4.79
N GLU A 165 -6.93 -0.76 -4.40
CA GLU A 165 -7.09 0.54 -5.08
C GLU A 165 -6.65 0.47 -6.54
N ARG A 166 -5.53 -0.22 -6.83
CA ARG A 166 -5.05 -0.43 -8.21
C ARG A 166 -6.04 -1.25 -9.04
N LYS A 167 -6.62 -2.32 -8.48
CA LYS A 167 -7.69 -3.11 -9.11
C LYS A 167 -8.90 -2.21 -9.39
N HIS A 168 -9.29 -1.40 -8.42
CA HIS A 168 -10.42 -0.48 -8.56
C HIS A 168 -10.20 0.57 -9.66
N GLN A 169 -9.01 1.17 -9.76
CA GLN A 169 -8.66 2.10 -10.83
C GLN A 169 -8.80 1.47 -12.23
N TYR A 170 -8.37 0.21 -12.39
CA TYR A 170 -8.56 -0.53 -13.63
C TYR A 170 -10.06 -0.70 -13.97
N THR A 171 -10.89 -1.08 -13.00
CA THR A 171 -12.34 -1.24 -13.21
C THR A 171 -13.03 0.08 -13.58
N LYS A 172 -12.62 1.20 -12.99
CA LYS A 172 -13.11 2.55 -13.35
C LYS A 172 -12.82 2.86 -14.82
N GLY A 173 -11.60 2.55 -15.29
CA GLY A 173 -11.22 2.77 -16.69
C GLY A 173 -12.07 1.99 -17.69
N ILE A 174 -12.47 0.77 -17.35
CA ILE A 174 -13.37 -0.06 -18.18
C ILE A 174 -14.77 0.55 -18.24
N LYS A 175 -15.34 0.92 -17.08
CA LYS A 175 -16.68 1.50 -17.01
C LYS A 175 -16.79 2.76 -17.88
N MET A 176 -15.76 3.59 -17.92
CA MET A 176 -15.75 4.82 -18.74
C MET A 176 -15.72 4.57 -20.25
N ARG A 177 -15.41 3.35 -20.69
CA ARG A 177 -15.23 2.99 -22.12
C ARG A 177 -16.22 1.93 -22.61
N CYS A 178 -17.12 1.45 -21.74
CA CYS A 178 -18.11 0.43 -22.06
C CYS A 178 -19.51 0.94 -21.68
N PHE A 179 -20.34 1.20 -22.69
CA PHE A 179 -21.65 1.84 -22.52
C PHE A 179 -22.83 0.88 -22.51
N GLU A 180 -22.64 -0.38 -22.91
CA GLU A 180 -23.72 -1.38 -22.99
C GLU A 180 -23.86 -2.17 -21.68
N ASN A 181 -22.83 -2.94 -21.29
CA ASN A 181 -22.84 -3.73 -20.07
C ASN A 181 -21.49 -3.64 -19.34
N PRO A 182 -21.29 -2.62 -18.50
CA PRO A 182 -20.03 -2.42 -17.78
C PRO A 182 -19.76 -3.54 -16.76
N ALA A 183 -20.79 -4.10 -16.13
CA ALA A 183 -20.63 -5.17 -15.14
C ALA A 183 -20.07 -6.45 -15.78
N LEU A 184 -20.70 -6.92 -16.87
CA LEU A 184 -20.23 -8.09 -17.62
C LEU A 184 -18.79 -7.90 -18.11
N THR A 185 -18.46 -6.69 -18.59
CA THR A 185 -17.13 -6.39 -19.12
C THR A 185 -16.07 -6.38 -18.02
N VAL A 186 -16.36 -5.80 -16.85
CA VAL A 186 -15.46 -5.83 -15.70
C VAL A 186 -15.25 -7.27 -15.23
N THR A 187 -16.33 -8.04 -15.10
CA THR A 187 -16.32 -9.45 -14.72
C THR A 187 -15.43 -10.31 -15.62
N LYS A 188 -15.45 -10.10 -16.95
CA LYS A 188 -14.58 -10.86 -17.87
C LYS A 188 -13.13 -10.37 -17.86
N ARG A 189 -12.91 -9.06 -17.76
CA ARG A 189 -11.57 -8.46 -17.94
C ARG A 189 -10.71 -8.44 -16.68
N LEU A 190 -11.31 -8.28 -15.51
CA LEU A 190 -10.56 -8.20 -14.26
C LEU A 190 -9.80 -9.51 -13.95
N PRO A 191 -10.42 -10.70 -14.00
CA PRO A 191 -9.69 -11.95 -13.80
C PRO A 191 -8.57 -12.16 -14.83
N ALA A 192 -8.85 -11.89 -16.11
CA ALA A 192 -7.84 -11.99 -17.17
C ALA A 192 -6.64 -11.05 -16.92
N TRP A 193 -6.89 -9.83 -16.47
CA TRP A 193 -5.84 -8.88 -16.11
C TRP A 193 -5.03 -9.32 -14.89
N GLU A 194 -5.67 -9.98 -13.91
CA GLU A 194 -4.98 -10.56 -12.76
C GLU A 194 -4.07 -11.71 -13.20
N CYS A 195 -4.57 -12.64 -14.00
CA CYS A 195 -3.76 -13.74 -14.55
C CYS A 195 -2.54 -13.21 -15.30
N VAL A 196 -2.69 -12.22 -16.19
CA VAL A 196 -1.55 -11.63 -16.93
C VAL A 196 -0.51 -11.01 -15.99
N LYS A 197 -0.92 -10.47 -14.85
CA LYS A 197 0.02 -9.89 -13.86
C LYS A 197 0.75 -10.92 -13.03
N ASP A 198 0.14 -12.08 -12.86
CA ASP A 198 0.72 -13.19 -12.13
C ASP A 198 1.60 -14.06 -13.01
N HIS A 199 1.78 -13.72 -14.30
CA HIS A 199 2.67 -14.41 -15.23
C HIS A 199 3.80 -13.47 -15.70
N ASN A 200 5.00 -14.03 -15.83
CA ASN A 200 6.15 -13.41 -16.48
C ASN A 200 5.97 -13.40 -18.01
N ASP A 201 6.80 -12.65 -18.74
CA ASP A 201 6.75 -12.55 -20.21
C ASP A 201 6.94 -13.89 -20.94
N ASP A 202 7.51 -14.89 -20.25
CA ASP A 202 7.71 -16.26 -20.72
C ASP A 202 6.53 -17.21 -20.40
N GLY A 203 5.48 -16.70 -19.74
CA GLY A 203 4.30 -17.48 -19.34
C GLY A 203 4.50 -18.31 -18.07
N THR A 204 5.59 -18.11 -17.31
CA THR A 204 5.75 -18.72 -15.98
C THR A 204 5.06 -17.88 -14.91
N LEU A 205 4.60 -18.49 -13.81
CA LEU A 205 4.01 -17.72 -12.70
C LEU A 205 5.08 -16.79 -12.08
N ALA A 206 4.79 -15.49 -12.05
CA ALA A 206 5.60 -14.44 -11.43
C ALA A 206 5.62 -14.53 -9.90
N CYS A 207 4.73 -15.34 -9.32
CA CYS A 207 4.56 -15.48 -7.87
C CYS A 207 5.21 -16.76 -7.31
N ASN A 208 6.17 -16.60 -6.40
CA ASN A 208 6.79 -17.70 -5.64
C ASN A 208 5.92 -18.24 -4.48
N LEU A 209 4.63 -17.88 -4.38
CA LEU A 209 3.73 -18.43 -3.34
C LEU A 209 3.60 -19.96 -3.46
N PHE A 210 3.82 -20.50 -4.66
CA PHE A 210 3.89 -21.93 -4.92
C PHE A 210 5.35 -22.33 -5.18
N LYS A 211 6.21 -22.27 -4.16
CA LYS A 211 7.52 -22.92 -4.25
C LYS A 211 7.29 -24.40 -4.58
N HIS A 212 7.96 -24.87 -5.64
CA HIS A 212 8.05 -26.28 -6.00
C HIS A 212 8.23 -27.14 -4.73
N ASN A 213 7.22 -27.97 -4.42
CA ASN A 213 7.13 -28.98 -3.35
C ASN A 213 6.01 -28.83 -2.31
N THR A 214 5.08 -27.86 -2.42
CA THR A 214 3.72 -28.12 -1.88
C THR A 214 3.04 -29.10 -2.82
N ILE A 215 3.12 -30.40 -2.50
CA ILE A 215 2.12 -31.36 -2.92
C ILE A 215 0.81 -30.74 -2.44
N PHE A 216 -0.04 -30.29 -3.37
CA PHE A 216 -1.44 -30.07 -3.03
C PHE A 216 -1.87 -31.38 -2.37
N SER A 217 -2.11 -31.37 -1.05
CA SER A 217 -2.86 -32.47 -0.45
C SER A 217 -4.09 -32.58 -1.34
N GLN A 218 -4.23 -33.71 -2.03
CA GLN A 218 -5.37 -33.96 -2.89
C GLN A 218 -6.58 -33.45 -2.14
N SER A 219 -7.27 -32.48 -2.73
CA SER A 219 -8.41 -31.84 -2.08
C SER A 219 -9.33 -32.96 -1.60
N GLN A 220 -9.39 -33.16 -0.29
CA GLN A 220 -10.42 -34.02 0.27
C GLN A 220 -11.74 -33.36 -0.14
N PRO A 221 -12.59 -34.05 -0.92
CA PRO A 221 -13.92 -33.52 -1.20
C PRO A 221 -14.58 -33.19 0.14
N LEU A 222 -15.29 -32.05 0.19
CA LEU A 222 -16.14 -31.71 1.35
C LEU A 222 -16.92 -32.98 1.75
N SER A 223 -16.87 -33.36 3.04
CA SER A 223 -17.63 -34.51 3.52
C SER A 223 -19.11 -34.35 3.16
N ASP A 224 -19.77 -35.43 2.76
CA ASP A 224 -21.14 -35.39 2.21
C ASP A 224 -22.14 -34.71 3.17
N ASP A 225 -21.87 -34.72 4.47
CA ASP A 225 -22.64 -34.01 5.50
C ASP A 225 -22.65 -32.47 5.36
N LEU A 226 -21.56 -31.87 4.84
CA LEU A 226 -21.48 -30.43 4.59
C LEU A 226 -22.16 -30.05 3.27
N ARG A 227 -22.20 -30.98 2.29
CA ARG A 227 -22.91 -30.78 1.02
C ARG A 227 -24.43 -30.75 1.22
N LEU A 228 -24.95 -31.64 2.07
CA LEU A 228 -26.38 -31.69 2.41
C LEU A 228 -26.88 -30.44 3.14
N ASN A 229 -26.02 -29.73 3.88
CA ASN A 229 -26.38 -28.48 4.57
C ASN A 229 -26.40 -27.26 3.64
N ILE A 230 -25.66 -27.28 2.53
CA ILE A 230 -25.68 -26.22 1.51
C ILE A 230 -27.00 -26.25 0.73
N ASP A 231 -27.52 -27.45 0.43
CA ASP A 231 -28.78 -27.62 -0.30
C ASP A 231 -30.03 -27.19 0.50
N GLN A 232 -29.91 -27.11 1.84
CA GLN A 232 -31.00 -26.67 2.72
C GLN A 232 -31.05 -25.14 2.92
N TRP A 233 -30.05 -24.39 2.47
CA TRP A 233 -30.05 -22.92 2.47
C TRP A 233 -30.97 -22.38 1.35
N LYS A 234 -32.28 -22.46 1.53
CA LYS A 234 -33.24 -21.70 0.72
C LYS A 234 -33.15 -20.22 1.13
N LEU A 235 -32.45 -19.40 0.35
CA LEU A 235 -32.52 -17.95 0.47
C LEU A 235 -33.96 -17.47 0.17
N PRO A 236 -34.49 -16.49 0.92
CA PRO A 236 -35.81 -15.93 0.66
C PRO A 236 -35.84 -15.22 -0.71
N ASP A 237 -36.96 -15.34 -1.42
CA ASP A 237 -37.16 -14.85 -2.79
C ASP A 237 -36.83 -13.35 -2.91
N LEU A 238 -35.64 -13.05 -3.44
CA LEU A 238 -35.19 -11.70 -3.75
C LEU A 238 -35.34 -11.42 -5.27
N PRO A 239 -35.68 -10.19 -5.65
CA PRO A 239 -36.07 -9.85 -7.02
C PRO A 239 -34.94 -10.09 -8.04
N THR A 240 -35.38 -10.48 -9.24
CA THR A 240 -34.63 -11.08 -10.37
C THR A 240 -33.37 -10.36 -10.86
N HIS A 241 -33.14 -9.10 -10.46
CA HIS A 241 -31.89 -8.39 -10.77
C HIS A 241 -30.69 -8.80 -9.90
N VAL A 242 -30.90 -9.58 -8.83
CA VAL A 242 -29.83 -10.11 -7.97
C VAL A 242 -29.38 -11.52 -8.40
N ALA A 243 -30.21 -12.24 -9.18
CA ALA A 243 -29.97 -13.62 -9.59
C ALA A 243 -28.74 -13.81 -10.51
N SER A 244 -28.43 -12.81 -11.34
CA SER A 244 -27.26 -12.85 -12.25
C SER A 244 -25.93 -12.60 -11.53
N SER A 245 -25.96 -11.90 -10.39
CA SER A 245 -24.79 -11.69 -9.54
C SER A 245 -24.46 -12.95 -8.73
N ILE A 246 -25.50 -13.70 -8.36
CA ILE A 246 -25.39 -14.96 -7.60
C ILE A 246 -24.94 -16.12 -8.50
N GLN A 247 -25.42 -16.21 -9.75
CA GLN A 247 -24.89 -17.19 -10.72
C GLN A 247 -23.40 -16.97 -11.01
N PHE A 248 -22.92 -15.74 -10.98
CA PHE A 248 -21.49 -15.43 -11.11
C PHE A 248 -20.70 -15.90 -9.87
N ILE A 249 -21.24 -15.73 -8.66
CA ILE A 249 -20.65 -16.27 -7.43
C ILE A 249 -20.64 -17.81 -7.44
N GLN A 250 -21.70 -18.45 -7.93
CA GLN A 250 -21.78 -19.92 -8.10
C GLN A 250 -20.79 -20.45 -9.16
N PHE A 251 -20.59 -19.72 -10.26
CA PHE A 251 -19.56 -20.04 -11.25
C PHE A 251 -18.15 -19.92 -10.67
N CYS A 252 -17.89 -18.85 -9.90
CA CYS A 252 -16.63 -18.68 -9.18
C CYS A 252 -16.38 -19.75 -8.09
N ILE A 253 -17.45 -20.32 -7.51
CA ILE A 253 -17.35 -21.46 -6.57
C ILE A 253 -17.02 -22.78 -7.30
N GLN A 254 -17.45 -22.93 -8.56
CA GLN A 254 -17.23 -24.15 -9.36
C GLN A 254 -15.90 -24.18 -10.13
N SER A 255 -15.26 -23.03 -10.40
CA SER A 255 -14.08 -22.92 -11.28
C SER A 255 -12.73 -22.72 -10.57
N GLU A 256 -12.46 -23.53 -9.53
CA GLU A 256 -11.19 -23.64 -8.78
C GLU A 256 -10.98 -22.74 -7.55
N GLN A 257 -10.70 -23.45 -6.44
CA GLN A 257 -9.78 -23.17 -5.34
C GLN A 257 -9.80 -21.80 -4.62
N LEU A 258 -10.20 -21.89 -3.34
CA LEU A 258 -9.72 -21.14 -2.17
C LEU A 258 -10.13 -19.67 -2.02
N PHE A 259 -11.11 -19.44 -1.13
CA PHE A 259 -11.00 -18.40 -0.09
C PHE A 259 -11.92 -18.74 1.09
N VAL A 260 -11.40 -19.49 2.08
CA VAL A 260 -11.98 -19.54 3.42
C VAL A 260 -10.85 -19.46 4.43
N TYR A 261 -10.73 -18.31 5.08
CA TYR A 261 -10.17 -18.21 6.43
C TYR A 261 -11.11 -17.35 7.25
N LEU A 262 -12.10 -17.99 7.87
CA LEU A 262 -12.76 -17.49 9.07
C LEU A 262 -12.95 -18.64 10.05
N THR A 263 -12.16 -18.56 11.13
CA THR A 263 -12.50 -18.88 12.53
C THR A 263 -13.16 -20.23 12.82
N THR A 264 -12.49 -21.12 13.55
CA THR A 264 -12.72 -21.33 15.00
C THR A 264 -11.84 -22.44 15.59
N ILE A 265 -11.32 -22.15 16.81
CA ILE A 265 -10.57 -22.99 17.78
C ILE A 265 -9.07 -23.15 17.51
#